data_AF-A0A1S6U9D5-F1
#
_entry.id   AF-A0A1S6U9D5-F1
#
_cell.length_a   1.000
_cell.length_b   1.000
_cell.length_c   1.000
_cell.angle_alpha   90.00
_cell.angle_beta   90.00
_cell.angle_gamma   90.00
#
_symmetry.space_group_name_H-M   'P 1'
#
loop_
_entity.id
_entity.type
_entity.pdbx_description
1 polymer ?
#
loop_
_entity_poly.entity_id
_entity_poly.type
_entity_poly.pdbx_seq_one_letter_code
_entity_poly.pdbx_strand_id
1 'polypeptide(L)'
;MKKAFSMIELIIVIVILGVLAAIAIPRIIATRDDAEIVKAATNINILLSDLKTYYLTRDKLSKMKDMSSVIPPVKIKNDVCLRITAVVGTELIIEIKDDGLCSDVWAFSKFRELKDNIIANGGRLNLAPMSVKFQ
;
A
#
# COMPACT_ATOMS: atom_id res chain seq x y z
N MET A 1 -44.42 -31.17 19.52
CA MET A 1 -43.26 -31.87 20.11
C MET A 1 -41.99 -31.31 19.48
N LYS A 2 -41.15 -30.62 20.24
CA LYS A 2 -39.88 -30.08 19.73
C LYS A 2 -38.87 -31.22 19.67
N LYS A 3 -38.40 -31.60 18.47
CA LYS A 3 -37.29 -32.56 18.32
C LYS A 3 -36.02 -31.87 18.82
N ALA A 4 -35.44 -32.41 19.88
CA ALA A 4 -34.10 -32.02 20.30
C ALA A 4 -33.09 -32.59 19.29
N PHE A 5 -32.16 -31.76 18.84
CA PHE A 5 -31.00 -32.18 18.04
C PHE A 5 -30.23 -33.24 18.83
N SER A 6 -29.79 -34.32 18.19
CA SER A 6 -29.00 -35.34 18.88
C SER A 6 -27.63 -34.78 19.25
N MET A 7 -27.08 -35.17 20.41
CA MET A 7 -25.70 -34.81 20.76
C MET A 7 -24.72 -35.21 19.66
N ILE A 8 -24.97 -36.32 18.96
CA ILE A 8 -24.09 -36.77 17.88
C ILE A 8 -24.16 -35.86 16.64
N GLU A 9 -25.33 -35.30 16.33
CA GLU A 9 -25.50 -34.35 15.22
C GLU A 9 -24.77 -33.03 15.50
N LEU A 10 -24.71 -32.61 16.77
CA LEU A 10 -23.95 -31.43 17.14
C LEU A 10 -22.43 -31.67 16.97
N ILE A 11 -21.94 -32.84 17.39
CA ILE A 11 -20.51 -33.17 17.32
C ILE A 11 -20.02 -33.26 15.88
N ILE A 12 -20.76 -33.93 14.98
CA ILE A 12 -20.40 -34.04 13.57
C ILE A 12 -20.32 -32.66 12.89
N VAL A 13 -21.21 -31.73 13.24
CA VAL A 13 -21.18 -30.37 12.72
C VAL A 13 -19.91 -29.64 13.17
N ILE A 14 -19.53 -29.74 14.44
CA ILE A 14 -18.33 -29.07 14.97
C ILE A 14 -17.06 -29.67 14.34
N VAL A 15 -17.01 -30.99 14.13
CA VAL A 15 -15.88 -31.65 13.46
C VAL A 15 -15.73 -31.17 12.02
N ILE A 16 -16.82 -31.11 11.25
CA ILE A 16 -16.78 -30.61 9.87
C ILE A 16 -16.35 -29.14 9.84
N LEU A 17 -16.92 -28.29 10.70
CA LEU A 17 -16.53 -26.88 10.79
C LEU A 17 -15.06 -26.72 11.19
N GLY A 18 -14.54 -27.59 12.07
CA GLY A 18 -13.13 -27.60 12.46
C GLY A 18 -12.19 -27.89 11.29
N VAL A 19 -12.49 -28.90 10.47
CA VAL A 19 -11.69 -29.24 9.28
C VAL A 19 -11.76 -28.13 8.22
N LEU A 20 -12.96 -27.62 7.95
CA LEU A 20 -13.14 -26.53 6.98
C LEU A 20 -12.41 -25.25 7.42
N ALA A 21 -12.48 -24.90 8.71
CA ALA A 21 -11.78 -23.76 9.26
C ALA A 21 -10.26 -23.90 9.15
N ALA A 22 -9.70 -25.08 9.45
CA ALA A 22 -8.27 -25.34 9.35
C ALA A 22 -7.70 -25.09 7.95
N ILE A 23 -8.45 -25.41 6.89
CA ILE A 23 -8.04 -25.19 5.50
C ILE A 23 -8.30 -23.74 5.05
N ALA A 24 -9.39 -23.13 5.50
CA ALA A 24 -9.81 -21.80 5.06
C ALA A 24 -8.97 -20.67 5.69
N ILE A 25 -8.63 -20.76 6.98
CA ILE A 25 -7.90 -19.72 7.73
C ILE A 25 -6.56 -19.32 7.05
N PRO A 26 -5.65 -20.23 6.69
CA PRO A 26 -4.36 -19.83 6.12
C PRO A 26 -4.50 -19.09 4.78
N ARG A 27 -5.51 -19.44 3.97
CA ARG A 27 -5.76 -18.80 2.67
C ARG A 27 -6.29 -17.37 2.81
N ILE A 28 -7.10 -17.10 3.84
CA ILE A 28 -7.66 -15.76 4.08
C ILE A 28 -6.57 -14.82 4.61
N ILE A 29 -5.61 -15.32 5.39
CA ILE A 29 -4.51 -14.49 5.91
C ILE A 29 -3.58 -14.04 4.77
N ALA A 30 -3.14 -14.97 3.91
CA ALA A 30 -2.25 -14.65 2.80
C ALA A 30 -2.88 -13.65 1.81
N THR A 31 -4.14 -13.87 1.41
CA THR A 31 -4.81 -13.00 0.43
C THR A 31 -5.10 -11.60 0.95
N ARG A 32 -5.27 -11.42 2.27
CA ARG A 32 -5.43 -10.10 2.89
C ARG A 32 -4.13 -9.31 2.86
N ASP A 33 -3.02 -9.97 3.15
CA ASP A 33 -1.70 -9.33 3.18
C ASP A 33 -1.29 -8.92 1.76
N ASP A 34 -1.49 -9.80 0.77
CA ASP A 34 -1.27 -9.50 -0.65
C ASP A 34 -2.14 -8.32 -1.13
N ALA A 35 -3.42 -8.29 -0.75
CA ALA A 35 -4.33 -7.21 -1.13
C ALA A 35 -3.89 -5.85 -0.53
N GLU A 36 -3.36 -5.84 0.68
CA GLU A 36 -2.85 -4.62 1.32
C GLU A 36 -1.55 -4.13 0.67
N ILE A 37 -0.65 -5.03 0.30
CA ILE A 37 0.55 -4.71 -0.49
C ILE A 37 0.15 -4.06 -1.83
N VAL A 38 -0.77 -4.68 -2.58
CA VAL A 38 -1.25 -4.15 -3.87
C VAL A 38 -1.97 -2.81 -3.71
N LYS A 39 -2.75 -2.64 -2.63
CA LYS A 39 -3.42 -1.38 -2.32
C LYS A 39 -2.41 -0.26 -2.05
N ALA A 40 -1.36 -0.52 -1.27
CA ALA A 40 -0.32 0.45 -1.01
C ALA A 40 0.48 0.80 -2.27
N ALA A 41 0.84 -0.19 -3.09
CA ALA A 41 1.45 0.03 -4.39
C ALA A 41 0.58 0.92 -5.30
N THR A 42 -0.73 0.65 -5.36
CA THR A 42 -1.68 1.45 -6.14
C THR A 42 -1.76 2.88 -5.61
N ASN A 43 -1.81 3.05 -4.29
CA ASN A 43 -1.81 4.35 -3.64
C ASN A 43 -0.55 5.16 -3.94
N ILE A 44 0.63 4.52 -3.97
CA ILE A 44 1.90 5.18 -4.35
C ILE A 44 1.85 5.64 -5.81
N ASN A 45 1.36 4.80 -6.73
CA ASN A 45 1.21 5.20 -8.14
C ASN A 45 0.26 6.39 -8.32
N ILE A 46 -0.87 6.38 -7.62
CA ILE A 46 -1.84 7.49 -7.65
C ILE A 46 -1.18 8.76 -7.11
N LEU A 47 -0.49 8.69 -5.97
CA LEU A 47 0.25 9.83 -5.42
C LEU A 47 1.29 10.39 -6.39
N LEU A 48 2.06 9.53 -7.08
CA LEU A 48 3.05 9.96 -8.07
C LEU A 48 2.39 10.60 -9.30
N SER A 49 1.27 10.06 -9.76
CA SER A 49 0.50 10.62 -10.88
C SER A 49 -0.12 11.96 -10.51
N ASP A 50 -0.67 12.07 -9.30
CA ASP A 50 -1.22 13.31 -8.76
C ASP A 50 -0.10 14.34 -8.66
N LEU A 51 1.03 14.00 -8.03
CA LEU A 51 2.23 14.84 -7.95
C LEU A 51 2.70 15.38 -9.29
N LYS A 52 2.75 14.51 -10.31
CA LYS A 52 3.13 14.89 -11.66
C LYS A 52 2.11 15.85 -12.27
N THR A 53 0.81 15.56 -12.12
CA THR A 53 -0.26 16.41 -12.64
C THR A 53 -0.25 17.78 -11.97
N TYR A 54 -0.04 17.83 -10.64
CA TYR A 54 0.15 19.05 -9.87
C TYR A 54 1.37 19.87 -10.31
N TYR A 55 2.48 19.20 -10.63
CA TYR A 55 3.66 19.87 -11.17
C TYR A 55 3.39 20.50 -12.55
N LEU A 56 2.59 19.82 -13.39
CA LEU A 56 2.21 20.33 -14.71
C LEU A 56 1.23 21.50 -14.65
N THR A 57 0.36 21.57 -13.63
CA THR A 57 -0.70 22.60 -13.54
C THR A 57 -0.36 23.81 -12.68
N ARG A 58 0.72 23.77 -11.88
CA ARG A 58 1.26 24.85 -11.02
C ARG A 58 0.24 25.71 -10.24
N ASP A 59 0.10 25.43 -8.94
CA ASP A 59 0.51 26.37 -7.87
C ASP A 59 0.48 25.63 -6.52
N LYS A 60 1.65 25.51 -5.88
CA LYS A 60 1.92 24.99 -4.52
C LYS A 60 1.53 23.54 -4.21
N LEU A 61 2.56 22.69 -4.12
CA LEU A 61 2.54 21.34 -3.54
C LEU A 61 2.00 21.26 -2.09
N SER A 62 1.83 22.40 -1.40
CA SER A 62 1.34 22.47 -0.02
C SER A 62 -0.15 22.12 0.14
N LYS A 63 -0.92 21.98 -0.95
CA LYS A 63 -2.35 21.60 -0.95
C LYS A 63 -2.65 20.23 -1.56
N MET A 64 -1.66 19.35 -1.70
CA MET A 64 -1.90 17.99 -2.21
C MET A 64 -2.90 17.17 -1.37
N LYS A 65 -3.00 17.48 -0.07
CA LYS A 65 -3.97 16.86 0.82
C LYS A 65 -5.43 17.17 0.41
N ASP A 66 -5.64 18.24 -0.35
CA ASP A 66 -6.97 18.75 -0.68
C ASP A 66 -7.49 18.26 -2.05
N MET A 67 -6.66 17.65 -2.92
CA MET A 67 -7.15 17.07 -4.20
C MET A 67 -6.58 15.68 -4.56
N SER A 68 -5.70 15.08 -3.75
CA SER A 68 -5.35 13.67 -3.96
C SER A 68 -6.42 12.75 -3.36
N SER A 69 -6.83 11.75 -4.14
CA SER A 69 -7.69 10.65 -3.65
C SER A 69 -6.98 9.81 -2.56
N VAL A 70 -5.65 9.94 -2.47
CA VAL A 70 -4.81 9.27 -1.48
C VAL A 70 -4.21 10.31 -0.55
N ILE A 71 -4.63 10.29 0.71
CA ILE A 71 -4.05 11.18 1.73
C ILE A 71 -2.74 10.54 2.25
N PRO A 72 -1.56 11.15 2.06
CA PRO A 72 -0.33 10.64 2.66
C PRO A 72 -0.43 10.72 4.20
N PRO A 73 0.17 9.75 4.92
CA PRO A 73 1.13 8.77 4.44
C PRO A 73 0.51 7.45 3.97
N VAL A 74 1.18 6.77 3.03
CA VAL A 74 0.75 5.43 2.57
C VAL A 74 1.12 4.42 3.66
N LYS A 75 0.11 3.74 4.19
CA LYS A 75 0.24 2.74 5.25
C LYS A 75 -0.15 1.35 4.77
N ILE A 76 0.55 0.34 5.23
CA ILE A 76 0.16 -1.07 5.18
C ILE A 76 -0.02 -1.53 6.63
N LYS A 77 -1.25 -1.91 7.02
CA LYS A 77 -1.61 -2.18 8.42
C LYS A 77 -1.16 -1.05 9.36
N ASN A 78 -0.10 -1.30 10.15
CA ASN A 78 0.49 -0.36 11.10
C ASN A 78 1.81 0.25 10.61
N ASP A 79 2.36 -0.23 9.50
CA ASP A 79 3.63 0.22 8.97
C ASP A 79 3.44 1.32 7.93
N VAL A 80 4.24 2.36 8.06
CA VAL A 80 4.19 3.53 7.20
C VAL A 80 5.29 3.42 6.15
N CYS A 81 4.93 2.96 4.95
CA CYS A 81 5.91 2.67 3.89
C CYS A 81 6.42 3.93 3.19
N LEU A 82 5.61 4.99 3.14
CA LEU A 82 5.97 6.25 2.51
C LEU A 82 5.39 7.43 3.29
N ARG A 83 6.28 8.29 3.82
CA ARG A 83 5.92 9.58 4.42
C ARG A 83 6.51 10.71 3.60
N ILE A 84 5.69 11.70 3.32
CA ILE A 84 6.15 12.98 2.79
C ILE A 84 6.34 13.90 4.01
N THR A 85 7.60 14.16 4.38
CA THR A 85 7.94 14.91 5.60
C THR A 85 7.93 16.41 5.34
N ALA A 86 8.32 16.86 4.14
CA ALA A 86 8.27 18.27 3.77
C ALA A 86 8.24 18.47 2.25
N VAL A 87 7.70 19.62 1.86
CA VAL A 87 7.76 20.16 0.50
C VAL A 87 8.61 21.43 0.55
N VAL A 88 9.75 21.45 -0.14
CA VAL A 88 10.61 22.63 -0.20
C VAL A 88 10.74 23.03 -1.67
N GLY A 89 10.02 24.07 -2.07
CA GLY A 89 9.99 24.51 -3.48
C GLY A 89 9.38 23.46 -4.41
N THR A 90 10.20 22.87 -5.27
CA THR A 90 9.84 21.80 -6.23
C THR A 90 10.30 20.40 -5.79
N GLU A 91 10.88 20.28 -4.60
CA GLU A 91 11.40 19.02 -4.07
C GLU A 91 10.49 18.48 -2.98
N LEU A 92 10.26 17.17 -3.02
CA LEU A 92 9.63 16.40 -1.95
C LEU A 92 10.69 15.74 -1.11
N ILE A 93 10.62 15.91 0.21
CA ILE A 93 11.37 15.07 1.15
C ILE A 93 10.50 13.88 1.50
N ILE A 94 10.94 12.71 1.04
CA ILE A 94 10.26 11.43 1.21
C ILE A 94 11.09 10.56 2.13
N GLU A 95 10.48 10.11 3.22
CA GLU A 95 11.01 9.03 4.05
C GLU A 95 10.39 7.71 3.57
N ILE A 96 11.26 6.82 3.11
CA ILE A 96 10.90 5.45 2.74
C ILE A 96 11.25 4.55 3.93
N LYS A 97 10.28 3.73 4.36
CA LYS A 97 10.51 2.67 5.33
C LYS A 97 10.43 1.34 4.59
N ASP A 98 11.44 0.50 4.79
CA ASP A 98 11.65 -0.77 4.07
C ASP A 98 11.44 -2.00 4.95
N ASP A 99 10.58 -1.91 5.96
CA ASP A 99 10.33 -3.02 6.89
C ASP A 99 9.06 -3.81 6.57
N GLY A 100 9.11 -5.12 6.85
CA GLY A 100 7.97 -6.03 6.73
C GLY A 100 7.31 -5.98 5.35
N LEU A 101 5.99 -5.79 5.33
CA LEU A 101 5.17 -5.76 4.11
C LEU A 101 5.54 -4.60 3.14
N CYS A 102 6.28 -3.59 3.62
CA CYS A 102 6.76 -2.52 2.75
C CYS A 102 7.88 -3.00 1.82
N SER A 103 8.72 -3.98 2.21
CA SER A 103 9.75 -4.52 1.30
C SER A 103 9.16 -5.19 0.07
N ASP A 104 7.99 -5.82 0.22
CA ASP A 104 7.28 -6.48 -0.86
C ASP A 104 6.67 -5.48 -1.85
N VAL A 105 6.26 -4.31 -1.37
CA VAL A 105 5.86 -3.19 -2.25
C VAL A 105 7.07 -2.66 -3.04
N TRP A 106 8.24 -2.53 -2.41
CA TRP A 106 9.44 -2.06 -3.10
C TRP A 106 10.09 -3.13 -3.99
N ALA A 107 9.70 -4.40 -3.86
CA ALA A 107 10.21 -5.49 -4.67
C ALA A 107 9.74 -5.44 -6.13
N PHE A 108 8.59 -4.80 -6.42
CA PHE A 108 8.11 -4.65 -7.79
C PHE A 108 9.09 -3.81 -8.63
N SER A 109 9.37 -4.28 -9.86
CA SER A 109 10.33 -3.65 -10.78
C SER A 109 10.13 -2.14 -10.97
N LYS A 110 8.87 -1.69 -11.03
CA LYS A 110 8.52 -0.27 -11.22
C LYS A 110 8.89 0.62 -10.02
N PHE A 111 8.82 0.09 -8.80
CA PHE A 111 9.11 0.87 -7.59
C PHE A 111 10.55 0.76 -7.14
N ARG A 112 11.26 -0.29 -7.57
CA ARG A 112 12.71 -0.43 -7.33
C ARG A 112 13.48 0.74 -7.92
N GLU A 113 13.22 1.08 -9.18
CA GLU A 113 13.86 2.22 -9.84
C GLU A 113 13.56 3.55 -9.14
N LEU A 114 12.32 3.74 -8.69
CA LEU A 114 11.92 4.95 -7.96
C LEU A 114 12.62 5.01 -6.60
N LYS A 115 12.69 3.89 -5.88
CA LYS A 115 13.39 3.78 -4.61
C LYS A 115 14.88 4.08 -4.77
N ASP A 116 15.53 3.49 -5.76
CA ASP A 116 16.96 3.71 -6.03
C ASP A 116 17.24 5.18 -6.38
N ASN A 117 16.36 5.82 -7.16
CA ASN A 117 16.46 7.25 -7.45
C ASN A 117 16.21 8.13 -6.20
N ILE A 118 15.27 7.78 -5.34
CA ILE A 118 14.99 8.54 -4.11
C ILE A 118 16.16 8.39 -3.11
N ILE A 119 16.72 7.19 -2.96
CA ILE A 119 17.89 6.93 -2.10
C ILE A 119 19.13 7.63 -2.66
N ALA A 120 19.37 7.56 -3.97
CA ALA A 120 20.50 8.24 -4.62
C ALA A 120 20.45 9.76 -4.47
N ASN A 121 19.26 10.34 -4.37
CA ASN A 121 19.05 11.77 -4.13
C ASN A 121 18.85 12.11 -2.64
N GLY A 122 19.18 11.20 -1.72
CA GLY A 122 19.14 11.46 -0.27
C GLY A 122 17.73 11.68 0.30
N GLY A 123 16.72 10.97 -0.23
CA GLY A 123 15.32 11.11 0.18
C GLY A 123 14.59 12.23 -0.56
N ARG A 124 15.20 12.84 -1.58
CA ARG A 124 14.59 13.92 -2.36
C ARG A 124 14.09 13.41 -3.71
N LEU A 125 12.82 13.64 -4.01
CA LEU A 125 12.30 13.42 -5.35
C LEU A 125 12.25 14.76 -6.10
N ASN A 126 13.09 14.88 -7.14
CA ASN A 126 13.09 16.03 -8.04
C ASN A 126 12.09 15.80 -9.19
N LEU A 127 11.03 16.61 -9.23
CA LEU A 127 9.96 16.52 -10.23
C LEU A 127 10.34 17.18 -11.57
N ALA A 128 11.46 17.93 -11.63
CA ALA A 128 11.79 18.80 -12.75
C ALA A 128 12.26 18.10 -14.06
N PRO A 129 12.91 16.92 -14.04
CA PRO A 129 13.22 16.21 -15.28
C PRO A 129 12.42 14.92 -15.50
N MET A 130 11.30 14.67 -14.78
CA MET A 130 10.48 13.46 -14.99
C MET A 130 9.59 13.57 -16.25
N SER A 131 10.22 13.89 -17.37
CA SER A 131 9.70 13.71 -18.71
C SER A 131 9.51 12.21 -18.96
N VAL A 132 8.29 11.75 -18.69
CA VAL A 132 7.57 10.77 -19.53
C VAL A 132 8.49 9.84 -20.33
N LYS A 133 9.06 8.82 -19.71
CA LYS A 133 9.41 7.58 -20.41
C LYS A 133 8.51 6.48 -19.87
N PHE A 134 7.30 6.44 -20.43
CA PHE A 134 6.50 5.23 -20.47
C PHE A 134 6.67 4.68 -21.88
N GLN A 135 7.58 3.72 -22.03
CA GLN A 135 7.52 2.75 -23.12
C GLN A 135 7.36 1.38 -22.48
#